data_AF-A0A1B7ZFQ7-F1
#
_entry.id   AF-A0A1B7ZFQ7-F1
#
_cell.length_a   1.000
_cell.length_b   1.000
_cell.length_c   1.000
_cell.angle_alpha   90.00
_cell.angle_beta   90.00
_cell.angle_gamma   90.00
#
_symmetry.space_group_name_H-M   'P 1'
#
loop_
_entity.id
_entity.type
_entity.pdbx_description
1 polymer ?
#
loop_
_entity_poly.entity_id
_entity_poly.type
_entity_poly.pdbx_seq_one_letter_code
_entity_poly.pdbx_strand_id
1 'polypeptide(L)'
;MRLILFSVCLVITFSGCKKKRTPMPPEAALLIFPEKNSECTTGQSLGQETSQVEFQWAAADHTETYELRVTNTTTGTTQTITSTTTSAKLPLAKGEQFSWIVRSKNSQVEQTVSSEMWSFYNSGSRTTFAPFPATIISPESSDNVFKDLNNEVTLSWSASDLDDDIVSYDVYFSVETPPVDLAGTLQPTVTSMKVSVTADTVYYWKIVVTDAEGNKSDTGIYNFRVL
;
A
#
# COMPACT_ATOMS: atom_id res chain seq x y z
N MET A 1 48.84 -20.02 70.52
CA MET A 1 48.00 -21.18 70.11
C MET A 1 46.58 -20.70 69.89
N ARG A 2 46.17 -20.57 68.63
CA ARG A 2 44.78 -20.64 68.13
C ARG A 2 44.82 -20.52 66.61
N LEU A 3 44.79 -21.67 65.94
CA LEU A 3 44.59 -21.85 64.51
C LEU A 3 43.10 -21.62 64.22
N ILE A 4 42.76 -20.77 63.24
CA ILE A 4 41.39 -20.64 62.74
C ILE A 4 41.43 -20.93 61.23
N LEU A 5 40.93 -22.11 60.85
CA LEU A 5 40.69 -22.51 59.46
C LEU A 5 39.40 -21.82 58.97
N PHE A 6 39.48 -21.05 57.89
CA PHE A 6 38.30 -20.59 57.15
C PHE A 6 38.10 -21.46 55.91
N SER A 7 37.01 -22.21 55.91
CA SER A 7 36.56 -23.06 54.81
C SER A 7 36.02 -22.19 53.67
N VAL A 8 36.59 -22.32 52.48
CA VAL A 8 36.19 -21.60 51.26
C VAL A 8 35.02 -22.35 50.63
N CYS A 9 33.83 -21.74 50.66
CA CYS A 9 32.64 -22.24 49.98
C CYS A 9 32.61 -21.68 48.54
N LEU A 10 32.91 -22.53 47.56
CA LEU A 10 32.93 -22.18 46.13
C LEU A 10 31.47 -22.11 45.61
N VAL A 11 30.94 -20.90 45.48
CA VAL A 11 29.62 -20.65 44.87
C VAL A 11 29.79 -20.68 43.35
N ILE A 12 29.40 -21.78 42.71
CA ILE A 12 29.34 -21.91 41.25
C ILE A 12 28.04 -21.27 40.79
N THR A 13 28.10 -20.02 40.33
CA THR A 13 26.97 -19.34 39.68
C THR A 13 26.85 -19.81 38.23
N PHE A 14 25.82 -20.60 37.93
CA PHE A 14 25.41 -20.88 36.55
C PHE A 14 24.81 -19.62 35.92
N SER A 15 25.63 -18.84 35.22
CA SER A 15 25.16 -17.77 34.34
C SER A 15 24.49 -18.37 33.12
N GLY A 16 23.18 -18.58 33.20
CA GLY A 16 22.35 -18.90 32.04
C GLY A 16 22.41 -17.74 31.03
N CYS A 17 23.12 -17.93 29.92
CA CYS A 17 23.08 -17.02 28.78
C CYS A 17 21.65 -16.94 28.23
N LYS A 18 20.89 -15.92 28.64
CA LYS A 18 19.71 -15.49 27.88
C LYS A 18 20.22 -15.03 26.51
N LYS A 19 19.99 -15.82 25.46
CA LYS A 19 20.21 -15.37 24.08
C LYS A 19 19.39 -14.09 23.90
N LYS A 20 20.07 -12.93 23.77
CA LYS A 20 19.39 -11.68 23.44
C LYS A 20 18.73 -11.88 22.08
N ARG A 21 17.40 -11.75 22.03
CA ARG A 21 16.68 -11.74 20.74
C ARG A 21 17.20 -10.55 19.94
N THR A 22 17.60 -10.79 18.70
CA THR A 22 18.00 -9.73 17.79
C THR A 22 16.78 -8.89 17.43
N PRO A 23 16.86 -7.55 17.50
CA PRO A 23 15.83 -6.65 16.99
C PRO A 23 15.45 -7.00 15.55
N MET A 24 14.15 -7.05 15.26
CA MET A 24 13.61 -7.32 13.92
C MET A 24 12.75 -6.14 13.46
N PRO A 25 12.80 -5.78 12.16
CA PRO A 25 11.89 -4.78 11.61
C PRO A 25 10.44 -5.27 11.66
N PRO A 26 9.48 -4.34 11.75
CA PRO A 26 8.07 -4.67 11.65
C PRO A 26 7.73 -5.22 10.27
N GLU A 27 6.63 -5.97 10.17
CA GLU A 27 6.06 -6.40 8.90
C GLU A 27 4.91 -5.48 8.43
N ALA A 28 4.53 -5.62 7.16
CA ALA A 28 3.41 -4.88 6.58
C ALA A 28 2.09 -5.32 7.23
N ALA A 29 1.25 -4.36 7.63
CA ALA A 29 -0.11 -4.68 8.07
C ALA A 29 -0.98 -5.07 6.87
N LEU A 30 -1.83 -6.08 7.05
CA LEU A 30 -2.85 -6.45 6.08
C LEU A 30 -4.11 -5.61 6.32
N LEU A 31 -4.56 -4.88 5.30
CA LEU A 31 -5.72 -4.01 5.41
C LEU A 31 -7.02 -4.85 5.39
N ILE A 32 -8.03 -4.39 6.12
CA ILE A 32 -9.32 -5.08 6.24
C ILE A 32 -10.47 -4.16 5.83
N PHE A 33 -10.53 -2.95 6.40
CA PHE A 33 -11.64 -2.02 6.18
C PHE A 33 -11.20 -0.55 6.29
N PRO A 34 -11.74 0.39 5.50
CA PRO A 34 -12.64 0.23 4.35
C PRO A 34 -12.10 -0.71 3.27
N GLU A 35 -12.98 -1.41 2.55
CA GLU A 35 -12.55 -2.36 1.52
C GLU A 35 -11.86 -1.66 0.34
N LYS A 36 -10.99 -2.39 -0.36
CA LYS A 36 -10.26 -1.86 -1.53
C LYS A 36 -11.22 -1.58 -2.67
N ASN A 37 -11.10 -0.39 -3.25
CA ASN A 37 -11.82 0.07 -4.44
C ASN A 37 -13.35 -0.07 -4.31
N SER A 38 -13.89 0.36 -3.17
CA SER A 38 -15.33 0.29 -2.87
C SER A 38 -15.88 1.59 -2.27
N GLU A 39 -17.20 1.64 -2.11
CA GLU A 39 -17.86 2.70 -1.36
C GLU A 39 -18.05 2.29 0.12
N CYS A 40 -17.51 3.10 1.03
CA CYS A 40 -17.69 2.97 2.46
C CYS A 40 -19.01 3.62 2.90
N THR A 41 -20.02 2.79 3.13
CA THR A 41 -21.38 3.21 3.54
C THR A 41 -21.62 3.12 5.06
N THR A 42 -20.65 2.61 5.83
CA THR A 42 -20.79 2.39 7.28
C THR A 42 -20.33 3.58 8.14
N GLY A 43 -19.90 4.67 7.50
CA GLY A 43 -19.46 5.88 8.20
C GLY A 43 -20.57 6.50 9.05
N GLN A 44 -20.26 6.83 10.30
CA GLN A 44 -21.24 7.48 11.19
C GLN A 44 -21.31 8.98 10.89
N SER A 45 -22.45 9.46 10.44
CA SER A 45 -22.63 10.87 10.07
C SER A 45 -22.30 11.82 11.24
N LEU A 46 -21.42 12.80 10.99
CA LEU A 46 -21.09 13.89 11.93
C LEU A 46 -21.69 15.24 11.50
N GLY A 47 -22.60 15.22 10.52
CA GLY A 47 -23.23 16.42 9.97
C GLY A 47 -23.57 16.23 8.50
N GLN A 48 -23.75 17.33 7.78
CA GLN A 48 -24.04 17.29 6.34
C GLN A 48 -22.80 16.86 5.54
N GLU A 49 -21.63 17.43 5.86
CA GLU A 49 -20.41 17.29 5.03
C GLU A 49 -19.48 16.14 5.44
N THR A 50 -19.57 15.62 6.66
CA THR A 50 -18.58 14.69 7.20
C THR A 50 -19.20 13.46 7.85
N SER A 51 -18.48 12.34 7.82
CA SER A 51 -18.76 11.12 8.56
C SER A 51 -17.49 10.60 9.23
N GLN A 52 -17.65 9.95 10.37
CA GLN A 52 -16.59 9.23 11.05
C GLN A 52 -16.47 7.84 10.44
N VAL A 53 -15.34 7.59 9.75
CA VAL A 53 -15.02 6.30 9.14
C VAL A 53 -14.08 5.53 10.07
N GLU A 54 -14.40 4.27 10.31
CA GLU A 54 -13.52 3.34 11.03
C GLU A 54 -12.61 2.63 10.05
N PHE A 55 -11.35 2.48 10.44
CA PHE A 55 -10.32 1.77 9.71
C PHE A 55 -9.88 0.57 10.53
N GLN A 56 -9.69 -0.57 9.87
CA GLN A 56 -9.31 -1.83 10.49
C GLN A 56 -8.24 -2.53 9.66
N TRP A 57 -7.29 -3.14 10.35
CA TRP A 57 -6.20 -3.91 9.75
C TRP A 57 -5.87 -5.13 10.64
N ALA A 58 -5.10 -6.08 10.14
CA ALA A 58 -4.61 -7.20 10.93
C ALA A 58 -3.38 -6.79 11.76
N ALA A 59 -3.13 -7.48 12.87
CA ALA A 59 -1.89 -7.31 13.62
C ALA A 59 -0.70 -7.77 12.76
N ALA A 60 0.31 -6.91 12.63
CA ALA A 60 1.56 -7.21 11.93
C ALA A 60 2.62 -7.73 12.91
N ASP A 61 3.46 -8.65 12.44
CA ASP A 61 4.57 -9.17 13.23
C ASP A 61 5.58 -8.07 13.57
N HIS A 62 6.26 -8.26 14.70
CA HIS A 62 7.28 -7.34 15.22
C HIS A 62 6.80 -5.87 15.29
N THR A 63 5.52 -5.63 15.58
CA THR A 63 4.92 -4.29 15.57
C THR A 63 4.33 -3.92 16.93
N GLU A 64 4.59 -2.69 17.38
CA GLU A 64 4.09 -2.15 18.65
C GLU A 64 3.04 -1.06 18.42
N THR A 65 3.19 -0.27 17.35
CA THR A 65 2.28 0.83 17.02
C THR A 65 2.07 0.92 15.51
N TYR A 66 0.92 1.47 15.15
CA TYR A 66 0.50 1.70 13.78
C TYR A 66 0.28 3.20 13.57
N GLU A 67 0.72 3.71 12.43
CA GLU A 67 0.37 5.03 11.95
C GLU A 67 -0.56 4.88 10.74
N LEU A 68 -1.85 5.17 10.93
CA LEU A 68 -2.82 5.26 9.84
C LEU A 68 -2.63 6.60 9.14
N ARG A 69 -2.49 6.59 7.81
CA ARG A 69 -2.46 7.78 6.97
C ARG A 69 -3.57 7.67 5.93
N VAL A 70 -4.43 8.69 5.87
CA VAL A 70 -5.56 8.77 4.93
C VAL A 70 -5.45 10.06 4.14
N THR A 71 -5.37 9.96 2.83
CA THR A 71 -5.14 11.07 1.91
C THR A 71 -6.37 11.25 1.02
N ASN A 72 -6.92 12.46 0.99
CA ASN A 72 -7.94 12.82 0.01
C ASN A 72 -7.28 12.95 -1.38
N THR A 73 -7.73 12.19 -2.37
CA THR A 73 -7.04 12.09 -3.67
C THR A 73 -7.21 13.35 -4.52
N THR A 74 -8.32 14.08 -4.35
CA THR A 74 -8.59 15.35 -5.03
C THR A 74 -7.68 16.49 -4.54
N THR A 75 -7.54 16.63 -3.22
CA THR A 75 -6.84 17.77 -2.58
C THR A 75 -5.40 17.46 -2.21
N GLY A 76 -5.01 16.18 -2.15
CA GLY A 76 -3.73 15.71 -1.62
C GLY A 76 -3.58 15.85 -0.10
N THR A 77 -4.63 16.28 0.62
CA THR A 77 -4.56 16.50 2.07
C THR A 77 -4.51 15.16 2.81
N THR A 78 -3.49 14.98 3.67
CA THR A 78 -3.31 13.76 4.48
C THR A 78 -3.68 13.99 5.93
N GLN A 79 -4.57 13.15 6.47
CA GLN A 79 -4.80 13.00 7.91
C GLN A 79 -3.97 11.83 8.44
N THR A 80 -3.50 11.92 9.69
CA THR A 80 -2.67 10.87 10.29
C THR A 80 -3.05 10.67 11.75
N ILE A 81 -3.13 9.40 12.17
CA ILE A 81 -3.38 9.02 13.56
C ILE A 81 -2.51 7.82 13.94
N THR A 82 -1.96 7.83 15.15
CA THR A 82 -1.22 6.70 15.71
C THR A 82 -2.15 5.88 16.61
N SER A 83 -2.07 4.55 16.51
CA SER A 83 -2.83 3.61 17.34
C SER A 83 -1.92 2.48 17.84
N THR A 84 -2.18 2.00 19.06
CA THR A 84 -1.61 0.77 19.60
C THR A 84 -2.52 -0.45 19.36
N THR A 85 -3.73 -0.23 18.83
CA THR A 85 -4.67 -1.27 18.44
C THR A 85 -4.68 -1.42 16.92
N THR A 86 -5.45 -2.38 16.44
CA THR A 86 -5.61 -2.68 15.01
C THR A 86 -6.79 -1.94 14.36
N SER A 87 -7.19 -0.81 14.96
CA SER A 87 -8.23 0.06 14.41
C SER A 87 -8.03 1.52 14.81
N ALA A 88 -8.60 2.42 14.01
CA ALA A 88 -8.67 3.85 14.29
C ALA A 88 -9.87 4.48 13.57
N LYS A 89 -10.27 5.69 13.99
CA LYS A 89 -11.39 6.42 13.37
C LYS A 89 -10.93 7.81 12.95
N LEU A 90 -11.37 8.24 11.76
CA LEU A 90 -11.09 9.59 11.25
C LEU A 90 -12.37 10.24 10.70
N PRO A 91 -12.58 11.55 10.93
CA PRO A 91 -13.64 12.30 10.27
C PRO A 91 -13.22 12.61 8.83
N LEU A 92 -13.98 12.11 7.87
CA LEU A 92 -13.72 12.28 6.45
C LEU A 92 -14.89 13.00 5.76
N ALA A 93 -14.57 13.80 4.74
CA ALA A 93 -15.58 14.42 3.89
C ALA A 93 -16.39 13.34 3.15
N LYS A 94 -17.70 13.54 3.04
CA LYS A 94 -18.62 12.65 2.32
C LYS A 94 -18.50 12.87 0.81
N GLY A 95 -18.70 11.83 0.02
CA GLY A 95 -18.65 11.86 -1.45
C GLY A 95 -17.24 12.04 -2.01
N GLU A 96 -16.21 11.96 -1.19
CA GLU A 96 -14.82 12.13 -1.62
C GLU A 96 -14.09 10.78 -1.68
N GLN A 97 -13.12 10.70 -2.60
CA GLN A 97 -12.23 9.55 -2.71
C GLN A 97 -11.01 9.73 -1.82
N PHE A 98 -10.62 8.67 -1.14
CA PHE A 98 -9.45 8.64 -0.27
C PHE A 98 -8.57 7.44 -0.61
N SER A 99 -7.26 7.63 -0.50
CA SER A 99 -6.31 6.53 -0.39
C SER A 99 -5.81 6.42 1.04
N TRP A 100 -5.44 5.23 1.48
CA TRP A 100 -4.96 5.01 2.84
C TRP A 100 -3.93 3.90 2.93
N ILE A 101 -3.04 4.06 3.91
CA ILE A 101 -2.03 3.08 4.29
C ILE A 101 -1.94 2.98 5.81
N VAL A 102 -1.45 1.85 6.29
CA VAL A 102 -1.04 1.65 7.68
C VAL A 102 0.46 1.41 7.72
N ARG A 103 1.17 2.20 8.51
CA ARG A 103 2.62 2.07 8.71
C ARG A 103 2.93 1.45 10.06
N SER A 104 3.48 0.24 10.04
CA SER A 104 3.89 -0.54 11.21
C SER A 104 5.22 -0.04 11.78
N LYS A 105 5.30 0.08 13.11
CA LYS A 105 6.49 0.57 13.83
C LYS A 105 6.74 -0.21 15.13
N ASN A 106 7.99 -0.31 15.55
CA ASN A 106 8.39 -0.76 16.88
C ASN A 106 9.50 0.10 17.46
N SER A 107 9.78 -0.04 18.75
CA SER A 107 10.85 0.68 19.46
C SER A 107 12.24 0.03 19.35
N GLN A 108 12.33 -1.16 18.75
CA GLN A 108 13.56 -1.95 18.69
C GLN A 108 14.45 -1.55 17.50
N VAL A 109 13.84 -1.05 16.42
CA VAL A 109 14.52 -0.60 15.21
C VAL A 109 13.85 0.63 14.60
N GLU A 110 14.58 1.39 13.78
CA GLU A 110 14.08 2.62 13.13
C GLU A 110 13.25 2.33 11.86
N GLN A 111 13.38 1.12 11.29
CA GLN A 111 12.67 0.75 10.08
C GLN A 111 11.16 0.70 10.32
N THR A 112 10.42 1.20 9.33
CA THR A 112 8.96 1.12 9.29
C THR A 112 8.53 0.48 8.00
N VAL A 113 7.46 -0.30 8.03
CA VAL A 113 6.92 -0.96 6.85
C VAL A 113 5.48 -0.50 6.64
N SER A 114 5.16 -0.09 5.42
CA SER A 114 3.80 0.29 5.03
C SER A 114 3.04 -0.92 4.49
N SER A 115 1.74 -0.96 4.73
CA SER A 115 0.80 -1.81 4.01
C SER A 115 0.76 -1.50 2.51
N GLU A 116 -0.01 -2.28 1.75
CA GLU A 116 -0.56 -1.81 0.48
C GLU A 116 -1.27 -0.47 0.63
N MET A 117 -1.36 0.26 -0.47
CA MET A 117 -2.23 1.42 -0.59
C MET A 117 -3.60 0.99 -1.11
N TRP A 118 -4.64 1.22 -0.33
CA TRP A 118 -6.03 0.99 -0.74
C TRP A 118 -6.73 2.32 -0.97
N SER A 119 -7.69 2.32 -1.89
CA SER A 119 -8.55 3.46 -2.17
C SER A 119 -10.01 3.11 -1.89
N PHE A 120 -10.81 4.09 -1.50
CA PHE A 120 -12.25 3.93 -1.30
C PHE A 120 -12.95 5.29 -1.45
N TYR A 121 -14.27 5.27 -1.68
CA TYR A 121 -15.11 6.46 -1.56
C TYR A 121 -15.81 6.47 -0.20
N ASN A 122 -15.79 7.61 0.49
CA ASN A 122 -16.68 7.78 1.64
C ASN A 122 -18.07 8.15 1.12
N SER A 123 -19.11 7.41 1.53
CA SER A 123 -20.47 7.61 1.02
C SER A 123 -20.95 9.05 1.16
N GLY A 124 -21.68 9.54 0.15
CA GLY A 124 -22.18 10.90 0.08
C GLY A 124 -23.36 11.04 -0.86
N SER A 125 -23.61 12.24 -1.38
CA SER A 125 -24.73 12.51 -2.31
C SER A 125 -24.35 12.46 -3.79
N ARG A 126 -23.09 12.13 -4.11
CA ARG A 126 -22.63 12.03 -5.50
C ARG A 126 -23.16 10.76 -6.15
N THR A 127 -23.34 10.84 -7.46
CA THR A 127 -23.79 9.73 -8.32
C THR A 127 -22.88 9.48 -9.50
N THR A 128 -21.79 10.25 -9.61
CA THR A 128 -20.72 10.07 -10.58
C THR A 128 -19.40 10.04 -9.83
N PHE A 129 -18.58 9.06 -10.16
CA PHE A 129 -17.34 8.74 -9.49
C PHE A 129 -16.21 8.79 -10.50
N ALA A 130 -15.00 9.06 -10.00
CA ALA A 130 -13.81 8.92 -10.81
C ALA A 130 -13.29 7.50 -10.59
N PRO A 131 -12.68 6.87 -11.62
CA PRO A 131 -12.26 5.49 -11.51
C PRO A 131 -11.24 5.34 -10.40
N PHE A 132 -11.27 4.21 -9.71
CA PHE A 132 -10.18 3.90 -8.79
C PHE A 132 -8.87 3.73 -9.58
N PRO A 133 -7.71 4.08 -8.98
CA PRO A 133 -6.42 3.68 -9.54
C PRO A 133 -6.43 2.18 -9.88
N ALA A 134 -6.00 1.83 -11.09
CA ALA A 134 -5.93 0.44 -11.49
C ALA A 134 -5.04 -0.38 -10.53
N THR A 135 -5.45 -1.60 -10.21
CA THR A 135 -4.63 -2.53 -9.45
C THR A 135 -3.67 -3.22 -10.39
N ILE A 136 -2.37 -3.06 -10.16
CA ILE A 136 -1.35 -3.76 -10.93
C ILE A 136 -1.35 -5.24 -10.54
N ILE A 137 -1.42 -6.12 -11.54
CA ILE A 137 -1.34 -7.57 -11.35
C ILE A 137 0.08 -8.07 -11.63
N SER A 138 0.72 -7.55 -12.68
CA SER A 138 2.10 -7.89 -13.02
C SER A 138 2.63 -6.96 -14.12
N PRO A 139 3.93 -6.61 -14.10
CA PRO A 139 4.88 -6.83 -13.00
C PRO A 139 4.61 -5.90 -11.81
N GLU A 140 4.68 -6.42 -10.59
CA GLU A 140 4.61 -5.60 -9.38
C GLU A 140 5.90 -4.79 -9.17
N SER A 141 5.87 -3.86 -8.21
CA SER A 141 6.99 -2.94 -7.99
C SER A 141 8.21 -3.70 -7.46
N SER A 142 9.35 -3.48 -8.12
CA SER A 142 10.64 -4.14 -7.85
C SER A 142 10.71 -5.63 -8.23
N ASP A 143 9.76 -6.11 -9.04
CA ASP A 143 9.83 -7.46 -9.59
C ASP A 143 11.05 -7.66 -10.50
N ASN A 144 11.54 -8.91 -10.53
CA ASN A 144 12.44 -9.37 -11.56
C ASN A 144 11.69 -10.31 -12.50
N VAL A 145 11.62 -9.97 -13.78
CA VAL A 145 10.84 -10.71 -14.78
C VAL A 145 11.70 -11.18 -15.93
N PHE A 146 11.29 -12.29 -16.55
CA PHE A 146 11.90 -12.76 -17.80
C PHE A 146 11.09 -12.27 -18.99
N LYS A 147 11.79 -11.82 -20.03
CA LYS A 147 11.17 -11.54 -21.33
C LYS A 147 10.85 -12.83 -22.09
N ASP A 148 9.84 -12.78 -22.93
CA ASP A 148 9.49 -13.90 -23.81
C ASP A 148 10.43 -14.02 -25.03
N LEU A 149 10.14 -14.97 -25.93
CA LEU A 149 10.94 -15.23 -27.14
C LEU A 149 10.98 -14.04 -28.12
N ASN A 150 10.05 -13.09 -28.01
CA ASN A 150 9.99 -11.89 -28.83
C ASN A 150 10.65 -10.68 -28.17
N ASN A 151 11.30 -10.87 -27.01
CA ASN A 151 11.79 -9.80 -26.13
C ASN A 151 10.66 -8.92 -25.58
N GLU A 152 9.53 -9.50 -25.22
CA GLU A 152 8.40 -8.78 -24.65
C GLU A 152 8.12 -9.18 -23.19
N VAL A 153 7.55 -8.25 -22.43
CA VAL A 153 6.94 -8.50 -21.11
C VAL A 153 5.47 -8.09 -21.17
N THR A 154 4.60 -8.88 -20.55
CA THR A 154 3.18 -8.55 -20.43
C THR A 154 2.93 -7.72 -19.17
N LEU A 155 2.44 -6.49 -19.37
CA LEU A 155 1.85 -5.66 -18.34
C LEU A 155 0.38 -6.06 -18.17
N SER A 156 -0.09 -6.20 -16.94
CA SER A 156 -1.47 -6.61 -16.63
C SER A 156 -1.99 -5.91 -15.38
N TRP A 157 -3.27 -5.58 -15.41
CA TRP A 157 -3.94 -4.83 -14.36
C TRP A 157 -5.41 -5.22 -14.26
N SER A 158 -6.08 -4.73 -13.22
CA SER A 158 -7.54 -4.63 -13.15
C SER A 158 -7.93 -3.20 -12.81
N ALA A 159 -9.12 -2.77 -13.20
CA ALA A 159 -9.67 -1.46 -12.90
C ALA A 159 -11.15 -1.60 -12.56
N SER A 160 -11.66 -0.66 -11.77
CA SER A 160 -13.06 -0.61 -11.37
C SER A 160 -13.47 0.83 -11.15
N ASP A 161 -14.75 1.09 -11.37
CA ASP A 161 -15.43 2.32 -11.00
C ASP A 161 -16.72 1.97 -10.26
N LEU A 162 -17.33 2.92 -9.55
CA LEU A 162 -18.57 2.67 -8.81
C LEU A 162 -19.83 2.70 -9.71
N ASP A 163 -19.73 3.37 -10.86
CA ASP A 163 -20.76 3.57 -11.87
C ASP A 163 -20.48 2.82 -13.19
N ASP A 164 -19.38 2.05 -13.25
CA ASP A 164 -19.02 1.12 -14.34
C ASP A 164 -18.93 1.76 -15.75
N ASP A 165 -18.42 2.98 -15.87
CA ASP A 165 -18.37 3.75 -17.13
C ASP A 165 -16.95 4.11 -17.61
N ILE A 166 -15.94 3.36 -17.18
CA ILE A 166 -14.55 3.45 -17.70
C ILE A 166 -14.56 3.37 -19.24
N VAL A 167 -13.88 4.31 -19.90
CA VAL A 167 -13.79 4.39 -21.38
C VAL A 167 -12.40 4.12 -21.96
N SER A 168 -11.32 4.26 -21.17
CA SER A 168 -9.97 3.95 -21.68
C SER A 168 -8.91 3.75 -20.61
N TYR A 169 -7.82 3.07 -21.02
CA TYR A 169 -6.56 2.99 -20.28
C TYR A 169 -5.42 3.57 -21.12
N ASP A 170 -4.73 4.59 -20.62
CA ASP A 170 -3.45 5.03 -21.18
C ASP A 170 -2.31 4.34 -20.43
N VAL A 171 -1.50 3.56 -21.15
CA VAL A 171 -0.35 2.84 -20.59
C VAL A 171 0.92 3.62 -20.91
N TYR A 172 1.61 4.08 -19.87
CA TYR A 172 2.91 4.75 -19.99
C TYR A 172 4.01 3.78 -19.62
N PHE A 173 5.07 3.70 -20.43
CA PHE A 173 6.16 2.73 -20.26
C PHE A 173 7.48 3.31 -20.76
N SER A 174 8.48 3.42 -19.89
CA SER A 174 9.79 4.00 -20.23
C SER A 174 10.92 3.43 -19.40
N VAL A 175 12.16 3.76 -19.77
CA VAL A 175 13.35 3.56 -18.92
C VAL A 175 13.62 4.77 -18.01
N GLU A 176 12.90 5.87 -18.22
CA GLU A 176 12.95 7.07 -17.39
C GLU A 176 11.86 7.08 -16.31
N THR A 177 12.14 7.72 -15.17
CA THR A 177 11.18 7.92 -14.09
C THR A 177 10.98 9.42 -13.83
N PRO A 178 9.75 9.96 -13.93
CA PRO A 178 8.50 9.26 -14.25
C PRO A 178 8.42 8.82 -15.73
N PRO A 179 7.68 7.74 -16.04
CA PRO A 179 7.46 7.33 -17.42
C PRO A 179 6.56 8.34 -18.13
N VAL A 180 7.04 8.91 -19.23
CA VAL A 180 6.33 9.90 -20.06
C VAL A 180 5.91 9.37 -21.43
N ASP A 181 6.51 8.27 -21.87
CA ASP A 181 6.23 7.67 -23.18
C ASP A 181 4.91 6.89 -23.13
N LEU A 182 3.94 7.31 -23.95
CA LEU A 182 2.67 6.60 -24.11
C LEU A 182 2.90 5.36 -24.99
N ALA A 183 2.83 4.18 -24.38
CA ALA A 183 2.94 2.91 -25.09
C ALA A 183 1.65 2.56 -25.85
N GLY A 184 0.50 3.00 -25.34
CA GLY A 184 -0.76 2.95 -26.07
C GLY A 184 -1.99 3.32 -25.23
N THR A 185 -3.10 3.53 -25.93
CA THR A 185 -4.43 3.75 -25.36
C THR A 185 -5.31 2.57 -25.70
N LEU A 186 -5.92 1.97 -24.67
CA LEU A 186 -6.65 0.71 -24.78
C LEU A 186 -8.12 0.89 -24.42
N GLN A 187 -8.97 0.06 -25.01
CA GLN A 187 -10.39 -0.01 -24.68
C GLN A 187 -10.60 -0.64 -23.29
N PRO A 188 -11.72 -0.37 -22.60
CA PRO A 188 -11.97 -0.81 -21.22
C PRO A 188 -11.93 -2.33 -21.01
N THR A 189 -12.20 -3.10 -22.07
CA THR A 189 -12.20 -4.56 -22.07
C THR A 189 -10.79 -5.17 -22.16
N VAL A 190 -9.76 -4.35 -22.39
CA VAL A 190 -8.37 -4.80 -22.55
C VAL A 190 -7.57 -4.42 -21.31
N THR A 191 -7.23 -5.42 -20.51
CA THR A 191 -6.55 -5.25 -19.21
C THR A 191 -5.10 -5.76 -19.21
N SER A 192 -4.52 -5.91 -20.39
CA SER A 192 -3.10 -6.26 -20.54
C SER A 192 -2.51 -5.71 -21.83
N MET A 193 -1.20 -5.49 -21.83
CA MET A 193 -0.42 -5.00 -22.96
C MET A 193 0.98 -5.61 -22.94
N LYS A 194 1.47 -6.03 -24.10
CA LYS A 194 2.87 -6.42 -24.25
C LYS A 194 3.73 -5.21 -24.56
N VAL A 195 4.90 -5.14 -23.95
CA VAL A 195 5.90 -4.09 -24.17
C VAL A 195 7.24 -4.71 -24.52
N SER A 196 7.95 -4.13 -25.50
CA SER A 196 9.28 -4.58 -25.90
C SER A 196 10.32 -4.15 -24.88
N VAL A 197 11.22 -5.07 -24.53
CA VAL A 197 12.22 -4.87 -23.48
C VAL A 197 13.60 -5.41 -23.85
N THR A 198 14.60 -4.93 -23.13
CA THR A 198 15.98 -5.45 -23.16
C THR A 198 16.33 -6.07 -21.82
N ALA A 199 17.21 -7.08 -21.84
CA ALA A 199 17.68 -7.71 -20.60
C ALA A 199 18.62 -6.77 -19.84
N ASP A 200 18.71 -6.95 -18.52
CA ASP A 200 19.49 -6.14 -17.59
C ASP A 200 19.05 -4.66 -17.51
N THR A 201 17.78 -4.38 -17.85
CA THR A 201 17.20 -3.03 -17.87
C THR A 201 16.05 -2.91 -16.87
N VAL A 202 15.99 -1.76 -16.19
CA VAL A 202 14.85 -1.38 -15.34
C VAL A 202 13.88 -0.54 -16.16
N TYR A 203 12.60 -0.90 -16.11
CA TYR A 203 11.53 -0.16 -16.75
C TYR A 203 10.57 0.39 -15.69
N TYR A 204 10.01 1.55 -15.99
CA TYR A 204 9.00 2.25 -15.22
C TYR A 204 7.71 2.32 -16.00
N TRP A 205 6.59 2.14 -15.32
CA TRP A 205 5.30 2.17 -15.97
C TRP A 205 4.19 2.62 -15.04
N LYS A 206 3.11 3.13 -15.65
CA LYS A 206 1.88 3.49 -14.95
C LYS A 206 0.71 3.38 -15.90
N ILE A 207 -0.50 3.30 -15.33
CA ILE A 207 -1.75 3.35 -16.09
C ILE A 207 -2.52 4.58 -15.65
N VAL A 208 -3.09 5.29 -16.61
CA VAL A 208 -4.12 6.30 -16.36
C VAL A 208 -5.47 5.75 -16.83
N VAL A 209 -6.41 5.61 -15.91
CA VAL A 209 -7.79 5.19 -16.19
C VAL A 209 -8.63 6.44 -16.46
N THR A 210 -9.51 6.40 -17.46
CA THR A 210 -10.43 7.51 -17.78
C THR A 210 -11.86 6.98 -17.91
N ASP A 211 -12.83 7.69 -17.33
CA ASP A 211 -14.27 7.42 -17.44
C ASP A 211 -14.98 8.25 -18.53
N ALA A 212 -16.30 8.09 -18.63
CA ALA A 212 -17.13 8.75 -19.64
C ALA A 212 -17.26 10.27 -19.42
N GLU A 213 -17.15 10.73 -18.18
CA GLU A 213 -17.18 12.12 -17.74
C GLU A 213 -15.82 12.81 -17.95
N GLY A 214 -14.77 12.02 -18.22
CA GLY A 214 -13.41 12.47 -18.41
C GLY A 214 -12.62 12.62 -17.11
N ASN A 215 -13.11 12.12 -15.98
CA ASN A 215 -12.29 12.01 -14.77
C ASN A 215 -11.20 10.96 -14.97
N LYS A 216 -10.12 11.12 -14.22
CA LYS A 216 -8.91 10.31 -14.35
C LYS A 216 -8.35 9.90 -13.01
N SER A 217 -7.77 8.71 -12.97
CA SER A 217 -6.91 8.26 -11.87
C SER A 217 -5.65 7.61 -12.43
N ASP A 218 -4.56 7.65 -11.67
CA ASP A 218 -3.30 7.01 -12.04
C ASP A 218 -2.84 6.03 -10.97
N THR A 219 -2.16 4.96 -11.41
CA THR A 219 -1.69 3.89 -10.54
C THR A 219 -0.53 4.30 -9.63
N GLY A 220 0.06 5.48 -9.83
CA GLY A 220 1.43 5.75 -9.43
C GLY A 220 2.44 4.98 -10.30
N ILE A 221 3.72 5.14 -9.99
CA ILE A 221 4.83 4.59 -10.79
C ILE A 221 5.23 3.23 -10.24
N TYR A 222 5.13 2.22 -11.10
CA TYR A 222 5.67 0.88 -10.87
C TYR A 222 6.98 0.72 -11.62
N ASN A 223 7.83 -0.17 -11.13
CA ASN A 223 9.08 -0.50 -11.81
C ASN A 223 9.35 -2.01 -11.73
N PHE A 224 10.04 -2.54 -12.73
CA PHE A 224 10.54 -3.91 -12.72
C PHE A 224 11.86 -4.01 -13.48
N ARG A 225 12.64 -5.02 -13.15
CA ARG A 225 13.90 -5.35 -13.84
C ARG A 225 13.69 -6.56 -14.74
N VAL A 226 14.17 -6.47 -15.96
CA VAL A 226 14.20 -7.60 -16.90
C VAL A 226 15.51 -8.35 -16.74
N LEU A 227 15.43 -9.66 -16.55
CA LEU A 227 16.57 -10.59 -16.46
C LEU A 227 16.94 -11.19 -17.82
#